data_AF-A0A1G1EB26-F1
#
_entry.id   AF-A0A1G1EB26-F1
#
_cell.length_a   1.000
_cell.length_b   1.000
_cell.length_c   1.000
_cell.angle_alpha   90.00
_cell.angle_beta   90.00
_cell.angle_gamma   90.00
#
_symmetry.space_group_name_H-M   'P 1'
#
loop_
_entity.id
_entity.type
_entity.pdbx_description
1 polymer ?
#
loop_
_entity_poly.entity_id
_entity_poly.type
_entity_poly.pdbx_seq_one_letter_code
_entity_poly.pdbx_strand_id
1 'polypeptide(L)'
;MFVFDPLSQGLEFLSQRELQRAEHLFLHVVNDPYAQAEDLTLARKYLNDIRACRSGTKNLDFDFYRNLVRKKPIASFDALYKVLTELYFSRQAKSYEVIDRELTLKVSAIIGHLKQIKIKDIIARDHFFEVLEKGAFQNVKKMLADLNGEEKQVDYYRWKTIYRKFVQHINPILLERHLEILEYILETGDISVLDDPKLALLTQKYRWIIQSTLKAKGFLLRSYFFKAKSEVQSQFSKTEGTRKYWDEVKYKKIEIFERCGFEERDIQKFLYVDKLNYKTLEEIYRFAKSLGLALIPREISLALRGVKKANDHLRERAGFLMGNRKGFQDQLIEQGFSVENSYKIARQAKGASNPQIVESLKLALKVAHDEIYWYRIPPQSKKFRQDLEVQCCKHLSTVRIHLFERGRLNKLLLQAGKPLIRQYLIKKYGEGVVSLHCYFRMETVHQYYKLKFFEYHSSSIPSVSELIKISRKEFKPILAEGYRAFLKKRRLAIPLDLYEEIARYRSVTSWEDDDTTTEEKILLRFWFLMDHGVSITQGLINKGVLRPTMDLLGYLDSQGVNAKAGLIGFACPSMA
;
A
#
# COMPACT_ATOMS: atom_id res chain seq x y z
N MET A 1 -24.76 -35.77 -39.17
CA MET A 1 -25.88 -36.21 -38.32
C MET A 1 -25.51 -35.84 -36.89
N PHE A 2 -25.96 -34.69 -36.39
CA PHE A 2 -25.55 -34.20 -35.07
C PHE A 2 -26.37 -34.90 -34.02
N VAL A 3 -25.78 -35.96 -33.44
CA VAL A 3 -26.52 -36.74 -32.49
C VAL A 3 -26.40 -36.14 -31.12
N PHE A 4 -27.57 -35.84 -30.56
CA PHE A 4 -27.70 -35.37 -29.19
C PHE A 4 -27.20 -36.41 -28.17
N ASP A 5 -27.31 -37.67 -28.57
CA ASP A 5 -26.78 -38.87 -27.92
C ASP A 5 -26.61 -39.93 -29.03
N PRO A 6 -25.42 -40.05 -29.67
CA PRO A 6 -25.14 -40.94 -30.80
C PRO A 6 -25.50 -42.40 -30.53
N LEU A 7 -25.47 -42.80 -29.26
CA LEU A 7 -25.90 -44.11 -28.84
C LEU A 7 -27.43 -44.24 -28.78
N SER A 8 -28.14 -43.27 -28.21
CA SER A 8 -29.62 -43.33 -28.12
C SER A 8 -30.31 -43.17 -29.47
N GLN A 9 -29.94 -42.18 -30.27
CA GLN A 9 -30.59 -42.03 -31.58
C GLN A 9 -30.16 -43.17 -32.51
N GLY A 10 -28.94 -43.70 -32.35
CA GLY A 10 -28.53 -44.93 -33.04
C GLY A 10 -29.44 -46.10 -32.70
N LEU A 11 -29.83 -46.25 -31.42
CA LEU A 11 -30.80 -47.23 -30.95
C LEU A 11 -32.23 -46.96 -31.45
N GLU A 12 -32.66 -45.70 -31.54
CA GLU A 12 -33.95 -45.32 -32.11
C GLU A 12 -34.03 -45.72 -33.60
N PHE A 13 -33.03 -45.35 -34.40
CA PHE A 13 -32.95 -45.76 -35.81
C PHE A 13 -32.85 -47.27 -35.95
N LEU A 14 -32.09 -47.95 -35.08
CA LEU A 14 -32.02 -49.40 -35.05
C LEU A 14 -33.39 -50.02 -34.78
N SER A 15 -34.16 -49.48 -33.83
CA SER A 15 -35.53 -49.93 -33.51
C SER A 15 -36.56 -49.66 -34.62
N GLN A 16 -36.29 -48.67 -35.47
CA GLN A 16 -37.10 -48.30 -36.64
C GLN A 16 -36.67 -49.03 -37.92
N ARG A 17 -35.71 -49.96 -37.83
CA ARG A 17 -35.12 -50.71 -38.96
C ARG A 17 -34.28 -49.86 -39.92
N GLU A 18 -33.88 -48.65 -39.53
CA GLU A 18 -33.00 -47.77 -40.31
C GLU A 18 -31.51 -48.10 -40.10
N LEU A 19 -31.09 -49.30 -40.55
CA LEU A 19 -29.77 -49.87 -40.25
C LEU A 19 -28.56 -49.02 -40.70
N GLN A 20 -28.67 -48.30 -41.81
CA GLN A 20 -27.59 -47.45 -42.33
C GLN A 20 -27.39 -46.20 -41.47
N ARG A 21 -28.48 -45.58 -41.01
CA ARG A 21 -28.43 -44.41 -40.13
C ARG A 21 -27.97 -44.81 -38.73
N ALA A 22 -28.45 -45.93 -38.20
CA ALA A 22 -27.99 -46.49 -36.93
C ALA A 22 -26.48 -46.78 -36.94
N GLU A 23 -25.96 -47.43 -38.00
CA GLU A 23 -24.54 -47.74 -38.14
C GLU A 23 -23.67 -46.47 -38.17
N HIS A 24 -24.09 -45.47 -38.96
CA HIS A 24 -23.37 -44.21 -39.05
C HIS A 24 -23.24 -43.52 -37.68
N LEU A 25 -24.29 -43.59 -36.85
CA LEU A 25 -24.25 -43.00 -35.50
C LEU A 25 -23.39 -43.76 -34.51
N PHE A 26 -23.45 -45.09 -34.53
CA PHE A 26 -22.59 -45.87 -33.65
C PHE A 26 -21.11 -45.75 -34.04
N LEU A 27 -20.79 -45.59 -35.33
CA LEU A 27 -19.42 -45.25 -35.77
C LEU A 27 -18.99 -43.88 -35.25
N HIS A 28 -19.90 -42.91 -35.19
CA HIS A 28 -19.64 -41.60 -34.58
C HIS A 28 -19.33 -41.70 -33.07
N VAL A 29 -20.03 -42.56 -32.30
CA VAL A 29 -19.66 -42.85 -30.90
C VAL A 29 -18.25 -43.42 -30.81
N VAL A 30 -17.93 -44.39 -31.66
CA VAL A 30 -16.63 -45.08 -31.63
C VAL A 30 -15.47 -44.16 -32.00
N ASN A 31 -15.72 -43.16 -32.84
CA ASN A 31 -14.72 -42.20 -33.30
C ASN A 31 -14.63 -40.93 -32.43
N ASP A 32 -15.47 -40.79 -31.40
CA ASP A 32 -15.43 -39.64 -30.48
C ASP A 32 -14.34 -39.85 -29.41
N PRO A 33 -13.30 -38.99 -29.35
CA PRO A 33 -12.22 -39.11 -28.37
C PRO A 33 -12.67 -38.89 -26.91
N TYR A 34 -13.90 -38.39 -26.70
CA TYR A 34 -14.48 -38.14 -25.38
C TYR A 34 -15.60 -39.11 -25.01
N ALA A 35 -15.86 -40.15 -25.83
CA ALA A 35 -16.88 -41.15 -25.53
C ALA A 35 -16.52 -41.97 -24.28
N GLN A 36 -17.52 -42.26 -23.45
CA GLN A 36 -17.35 -43.07 -22.26
C GLN A 36 -17.02 -44.53 -22.63
N ALA A 37 -16.23 -45.22 -21.80
CA ALA A 37 -15.86 -46.63 -22.06
C ALA A 37 -17.10 -47.55 -22.19
N GLU A 38 -18.14 -47.30 -21.41
CA GLU A 38 -19.41 -48.03 -21.48
C GLU A 38 -20.13 -47.78 -22.81
N ASP A 39 -20.24 -46.51 -23.22
CA ASP A 39 -20.84 -46.12 -24.50
C ASP A 39 -20.09 -46.69 -25.70
N LEU A 40 -18.76 -46.71 -25.67
CA LEU A 40 -17.91 -47.34 -26.69
C LEU A 40 -18.18 -48.84 -26.79
N THR A 41 -18.34 -49.52 -25.65
CA THR A 41 -18.60 -50.96 -25.60
C THR A 41 -19.98 -51.28 -26.17
N LEU A 42 -21.00 -50.49 -25.81
CA LEU A 42 -22.36 -50.61 -26.33
C LEU A 42 -22.42 -50.28 -27.83
N ALA A 43 -21.77 -49.21 -28.28
CA ALA A 43 -21.73 -48.83 -29.70
C ALA A 43 -21.06 -49.92 -30.54
N ARG A 44 -19.94 -50.48 -30.09
CA ARG A 44 -19.27 -51.62 -30.76
C ARG A 44 -20.16 -52.85 -30.81
N LYS A 45 -20.88 -53.15 -29.73
CA LYS A 45 -21.86 -54.26 -29.68
C LYS A 45 -22.96 -54.06 -30.73
N TYR A 46 -23.59 -52.89 -30.79
CA TYR A 46 -24.65 -52.61 -31.75
C TYR A 46 -24.16 -52.54 -33.19
N LEU A 47 -22.94 -52.06 -33.44
CA LEU A 47 -22.30 -52.14 -34.76
C LEU A 47 -22.09 -53.59 -35.21
N ASN A 48 -21.62 -54.45 -34.30
CA ASN A 48 -21.44 -55.87 -34.61
C ASN A 48 -22.79 -56.56 -34.87
N ASP A 49 -23.84 -56.21 -34.12
CA ASP A 49 -25.20 -56.68 -34.38
C ASP A 49 -25.69 -56.28 -35.79
N ILE A 50 -25.50 -55.01 -36.20
CA ILE A 50 -25.86 -54.55 -37.55
C ILE A 50 -25.06 -55.30 -38.63
N ARG A 51 -23.75 -55.49 -38.42
CA ARG A 51 -22.87 -56.20 -39.37
C ARG A 51 -23.24 -57.69 -39.49
N ALA A 52 -23.58 -58.34 -38.38
CA ALA A 52 -24.07 -59.72 -38.36
C ALA A 52 -25.42 -59.86 -39.10
N CYS A 53 -26.31 -58.87 -38.92
CA CYS A 53 -27.57 -58.82 -39.66
C CYS A 53 -27.36 -58.66 -41.18
N ARG A 54 -26.43 -57.80 -41.60
CA ARG A 54 -26.14 -57.58 -43.03
C ARG A 54 -25.46 -58.77 -43.70
N SER A 55 -24.68 -59.55 -42.96
CA SER A 55 -24.04 -60.77 -43.45
C SER A 55 -24.96 -62.00 -43.42
N GLY A 56 -26.20 -61.86 -42.97
CA GLY A 56 -27.18 -62.96 -42.88
C GLY A 56 -26.93 -63.94 -41.74
N THR A 57 -26.03 -63.64 -40.82
CA THR A 57 -25.62 -64.54 -39.73
C THR A 57 -26.51 -64.42 -38.48
N LYS A 58 -27.29 -63.34 -38.33
CA LYS A 58 -28.15 -63.09 -37.17
C LYS A 58 -29.39 -62.28 -37.53
N ASN A 59 -30.55 -62.63 -37.00
CA ASN A 59 -31.75 -61.79 -37.06
C ASN A 59 -31.77 -60.83 -35.86
N LEU A 60 -32.05 -59.54 -36.12
CA LEU A 60 -32.16 -58.52 -35.07
C LEU A 60 -33.54 -58.54 -34.42
N ASP A 61 -33.58 -58.53 -33.09
CA ASP A 61 -34.80 -58.32 -32.32
C ASP A 61 -35.07 -56.81 -32.16
N PHE A 62 -35.89 -56.27 -33.05
CA PHE A 62 -36.23 -54.84 -33.06
C PHE A 62 -37.07 -54.41 -31.83
N ASP A 63 -37.83 -55.32 -31.23
CA ASP A 63 -38.63 -55.02 -30.03
C ASP A 63 -37.75 -54.95 -28.78
N PHE A 64 -36.68 -55.76 -28.71
CA PHE A 64 -35.64 -55.60 -27.70
C PHE A 64 -34.99 -54.20 -27.76
N TYR A 65 -34.58 -53.73 -28.94
CA TYR A 65 -33.99 -52.39 -29.09
C TYR A 65 -35.00 -51.29 -28.79
N ARG A 66 -36.28 -51.46 -29.16
CA ARG A 66 -37.38 -50.53 -28.81
C ARG A 66 -37.59 -50.43 -27.30
N ASN A 67 -37.45 -51.54 -26.58
CA ASN A 67 -37.55 -51.55 -25.11
C ASN A 67 -36.33 -50.90 -24.43
N LEU A 68 -35.15 -50.95 -25.03
CA LEU A 68 -33.96 -50.24 -24.56
C LEU A 68 -34.11 -48.72 -24.68
N VAL A 69 -34.70 -48.23 -25.78
CA VAL A 69 -35.00 -46.80 -25.97
C VAL A 69 -35.94 -46.29 -24.87
N ARG A 70 -37.00 -47.06 -24.55
CA ARG A 70 -38.00 -46.68 -23.54
C ARG A 70 -37.47 -46.66 -22.09
N LYS A 71 -36.37 -47.37 -21.81
CA LYS A 71 -35.80 -47.52 -20.45
C LYS A 71 -34.70 -46.50 -20.12
N LYS A 72 -34.26 -45.66 -21.06
CA LYS A 72 -33.11 -44.79 -20.82
C LYS A 72 -33.47 -43.66 -19.83
N PRO A 73 -32.83 -43.59 -18.65
CA PRO A 73 -33.03 -42.47 -17.75
C PRO A 73 -32.39 -41.20 -18.34
N ILE A 74 -33.05 -40.07 -18.10
CA ILE A 74 -32.51 -38.72 -18.30
C ILE A 74 -31.11 -38.68 -17.67
N ALA A 75 -30.12 -38.15 -18.39
CA ALA A 75 -28.72 -38.07 -17.96
C ALA A 75 -28.62 -37.72 -16.47
N SER A 76 -28.14 -38.65 -15.65
CA SER A 76 -28.09 -38.47 -14.21
C SER A 76 -27.11 -37.35 -13.85
N PHE A 77 -27.51 -36.48 -12.92
CA PHE A 77 -26.65 -35.43 -12.37
C PHE A 77 -25.52 -35.98 -11.49
N ASP A 78 -25.48 -37.28 -11.23
CA ASP A 78 -24.55 -37.92 -10.29
C ASP A 78 -23.08 -37.62 -10.61
N ALA A 79 -22.70 -37.63 -11.89
CA ALA A 79 -21.34 -37.29 -12.31
C ALA A 79 -20.96 -35.83 -11.98
N LEU A 80 -21.90 -34.90 -12.14
CA LEU A 80 -21.71 -33.48 -11.82
C LEU A 80 -21.67 -33.26 -10.30
N TYR A 81 -22.55 -33.94 -9.57
CA TYR A 81 -22.58 -33.91 -8.12
C TYR A 81 -21.30 -34.47 -7.52
N LYS A 82 -20.75 -35.55 -8.08
CA LYS A 82 -19.49 -36.13 -7.64
C LYS A 82 -18.33 -35.15 -7.79
N VAL A 83 -18.21 -34.47 -8.93
CA VAL A 83 -17.16 -33.45 -9.15
C VAL A 83 -17.24 -32.32 -8.13
N LEU A 84 -18.43 -31.74 -7.92
CA LEU A 84 -18.65 -30.65 -6.95
C LEU A 84 -18.35 -31.09 -5.51
N THR A 85 -18.74 -32.31 -5.16
CA THR A 85 -18.56 -32.85 -3.81
C THR A 85 -17.10 -33.16 -3.52
N GLU A 86 -16.38 -33.78 -4.47
CA GLU A 86 -14.94 -34.03 -4.36
C GLU A 86 -14.14 -32.73 -4.22
N LEU A 87 -14.49 -31.70 -4.99
CA LEU A 87 -13.86 -30.37 -4.87
C LEU A 87 -14.13 -29.72 -3.51
N TYR A 88 -15.35 -29.87 -2.98
CA TYR A 88 -15.70 -29.33 -1.66
C TYR A 88 -14.82 -29.93 -0.57
N PHE A 89 -14.62 -31.25 -0.57
CA PHE A 89 -13.80 -31.96 0.41
C PHE A 89 -12.30 -31.97 0.09
N SER A 90 -11.87 -31.48 -1.08
CA SER A 90 -10.46 -31.38 -1.47
C SER A 90 -9.69 -30.51 -0.49
N ARG A 91 -8.65 -31.08 0.13
CA ARG A 91 -7.76 -30.37 1.05
C ARG A 91 -6.80 -29.44 0.33
N GLN A 92 -6.53 -29.68 -0.94
CA GLN A 92 -5.63 -28.88 -1.78
C GLN A 92 -6.31 -27.60 -2.31
N ALA A 93 -7.63 -27.65 -2.54
CA ALA A 93 -8.45 -26.55 -3.05
C ALA A 93 -8.66 -25.40 -2.03
N LYS A 94 -7.58 -24.69 -1.67
CA LYS A 94 -7.60 -23.55 -0.72
C LYS A 94 -7.50 -22.18 -1.39
N SER A 95 -6.93 -22.08 -2.58
CA SER A 95 -6.83 -20.83 -3.34
C SER A 95 -7.66 -20.90 -4.63
N TYR A 96 -8.06 -19.74 -5.16
CA TYR A 96 -8.79 -19.65 -6.42
C TYR A 96 -8.05 -20.33 -7.58
N GLU A 97 -6.74 -20.17 -7.66
CA GLU A 97 -5.91 -20.78 -8.71
C GLU A 97 -5.90 -22.31 -8.65
N VAL A 98 -5.85 -22.89 -7.45
CA VAL A 98 -5.86 -24.35 -7.29
C VAL A 98 -7.24 -24.91 -7.61
N ILE A 99 -8.30 -24.22 -7.17
CA ILE A 99 -9.69 -24.57 -7.54
C ILE A 99 -9.85 -24.57 -9.06
N ASP A 100 -9.37 -23.52 -9.73
CA ASP A 100 -9.47 -23.40 -11.19
C ASP A 100 -8.72 -24.53 -11.91
N ARG A 101 -7.52 -24.91 -11.45
CA ARG A 101 -6.76 -26.05 -12.02
C ARG A 101 -7.47 -27.39 -11.81
N GLU A 102 -7.96 -27.67 -10.60
CA GLU A 102 -8.68 -28.92 -10.31
C GLU A 102 -9.98 -29.02 -11.12
N LEU A 103 -10.68 -27.88 -11.29
CA LEU A 103 -11.86 -27.80 -12.13
C LEU A 103 -11.56 -28.11 -13.58
N THR A 104 -10.51 -27.54 -14.18
CA THR A 104 -10.15 -27.84 -15.57
C THR A 104 -9.95 -29.35 -15.79
N LEU A 105 -9.25 -30.03 -14.88
CA LEU A 105 -9.02 -31.47 -14.96
C LEU A 105 -10.32 -32.27 -14.81
N LYS A 106 -11.10 -32.00 -13.76
CA LYS A 106 -12.33 -32.76 -13.47
C LYS A 106 -13.43 -32.49 -14.49
N VAL A 107 -13.55 -31.26 -14.99
CA VAL A 107 -14.50 -30.89 -16.04
C VAL A 107 -14.17 -31.65 -17.32
N SER A 108 -12.88 -31.79 -17.69
CA SER A 108 -12.49 -32.54 -18.89
C SER A 108 -13.00 -34.00 -18.88
N ALA A 109 -12.99 -34.65 -17.72
CA ALA A 109 -13.49 -36.01 -17.54
C ALA A 109 -15.03 -36.14 -17.67
N ILE A 110 -15.78 -35.05 -17.52
CA ILE A 110 -17.25 -35.02 -17.61
C ILE A 110 -17.75 -34.23 -18.83
N ILE A 111 -16.87 -33.81 -19.75
CA ILE A 111 -17.26 -33.07 -20.96
C ILE A 111 -18.33 -33.83 -21.76
N GLY A 112 -18.18 -35.15 -21.91
CA GLY A 112 -19.16 -35.99 -22.60
C GLY A 112 -20.57 -35.88 -22.00
N HIS A 113 -20.67 -35.93 -20.66
CA HIS A 113 -21.94 -35.73 -19.95
C HIS A 113 -22.49 -34.31 -20.12
N LEU A 114 -21.62 -33.30 -20.06
CA LEU A 114 -22.03 -31.90 -20.25
C LEU A 114 -22.61 -31.65 -21.66
N LYS A 115 -22.04 -32.27 -22.69
CA LYS A 115 -22.50 -32.17 -24.08
C LYS A 115 -23.86 -32.83 -24.34
N GLN A 116 -24.27 -33.76 -23.48
CA GLN A 116 -25.57 -34.43 -23.52
C GLN A 116 -26.69 -33.62 -22.83
N ILE A 117 -26.39 -32.46 -22.24
CA ILE A 117 -27.40 -31.64 -21.54
C ILE A 117 -28.11 -30.73 -22.55
N LYS A 118 -29.44 -30.87 -22.65
CA LYS A 118 -30.28 -30.01 -23.51
C LYS A 118 -30.55 -28.71 -22.79
N ILE A 119 -30.05 -27.61 -23.31
CA ILE A 119 -30.44 -26.27 -22.85
C ILE A 119 -31.22 -25.61 -23.97
N LYS A 120 -32.53 -25.48 -23.75
CA LYS A 120 -33.48 -24.93 -24.73
C LYS A 120 -33.54 -23.41 -24.72
N ASP A 121 -33.38 -22.79 -23.55
CA ASP A 121 -33.38 -21.33 -23.38
C ASP A 121 -32.66 -20.89 -22.09
N ILE A 122 -32.62 -19.58 -21.83
CA ILE A 122 -32.02 -18.99 -20.61
C ILE A 122 -32.71 -19.52 -19.36
N ILE A 123 -34.04 -19.65 -19.39
CA ILE A 123 -34.84 -20.03 -18.23
C ILE A 123 -34.54 -21.48 -17.86
N ALA A 124 -34.46 -22.37 -18.85
CA ALA A 124 -34.07 -23.76 -18.69
C ALA A 124 -32.64 -23.89 -18.17
N ARG A 125 -31.71 -23.01 -18.58
CA ARG A 125 -30.34 -22.97 -18.04
C ARG A 125 -30.32 -22.52 -16.58
N ASP A 126 -31.00 -21.43 -16.25
CA ASP A 126 -31.01 -20.91 -14.88
C ASP A 126 -31.68 -21.91 -13.95
N HIS A 127 -32.77 -22.53 -14.39
CA HIS A 127 -33.40 -23.64 -13.68
C HIS A 127 -32.45 -24.84 -13.53
N PHE A 128 -31.71 -25.21 -14.59
CA PHE A 128 -30.69 -26.25 -14.53
C PHE A 128 -29.63 -25.96 -13.46
N PHE A 129 -29.09 -24.73 -13.41
CA PHE A 129 -28.13 -24.34 -12.39
C PHE A 129 -28.75 -24.31 -10.99
N GLU A 130 -30.00 -23.86 -10.83
CA GLU A 130 -30.65 -23.89 -9.51
C GLU A 130 -30.87 -25.32 -9.00
N VAL A 131 -31.31 -26.23 -9.87
CA VAL A 131 -31.50 -27.65 -9.54
C VAL A 131 -30.17 -28.30 -9.22
N LEU A 132 -29.14 -28.04 -10.03
CA LEU A 132 -27.80 -28.55 -9.81
C LEU A 132 -27.20 -28.06 -8.49
N GLU A 133 -27.32 -26.76 -8.18
CA GLU A 133 -26.82 -26.19 -6.93
C GLU A 133 -27.48 -26.86 -5.72
N LYS A 134 -28.82 -26.98 -5.73
CA LYS A 134 -29.57 -27.58 -4.64
C LYS A 134 -29.23 -29.05 -4.44
N GLY A 135 -29.19 -29.83 -5.53
CA GLY A 135 -28.90 -31.26 -5.48
C GLY A 135 -27.47 -31.55 -5.01
N ALA A 136 -26.49 -30.83 -5.57
CA ALA A 136 -25.09 -30.99 -5.17
C ALA A 136 -24.85 -30.57 -3.72
N PHE A 137 -25.48 -29.47 -3.28
CA PHE A 137 -25.40 -29.01 -1.89
C PHE A 137 -26.01 -30.02 -0.90
N GLN A 138 -27.11 -30.68 -1.27
CA GLN A 138 -27.69 -31.77 -0.48
C GLN A 138 -26.74 -32.96 -0.36
N ASN A 139 -26.00 -33.31 -1.41
CA ASN A 139 -25.02 -34.39 -1.35
C ASN A 139 -23.84 -34.05 -0.44
N VAL A 140 -23.34 -32.81 -0.49
CA VAL A 140 -22.33 -32.31 0.46
C VAL A 140 -22.84 -32.40 1.90
N LYS A 141 -24.08 -32.00 2.16
CA LYS A 141 -24.72 -32.13 3.49
C LYS A 141 -24.81 -33.58 3.97
N LYS A 142 -25.27 -34.49 3.11
CA LYS A 142 -25.38 -35.93 3.43
C LYS A 142 -24.01 -36.52 3.77
N MET A 143 -23.00 -36.28 2.94
CA MET A 143 -21.64 -36.79 3.21
C MET A 143 -21.02 -36.18 4.48
N LEU A 144 -21.32 -34.92 4.81
CA LEU A 144 -20.89 -34.31 6.07
C LEU A 144 -21.53 -34.99 7.30
N ALA A 145 -22.82 -35.34 7.21
CA ALA A 145 -23.52 -36.06 8.26
C ALA A 145 -22.94 -37.47 8.46
N ASP A 146 -22.64 -38.17 7.37
CA ASP A 146 -22.10 -39.54 7.40
C ASP A 146 -20.67 -39.62 7.97
N LEU A 147 -19.86 -38.56 7.80
CA LEU A 147 -18.43 -38.57 8.18
C LEU A 147 -18.14 -38.29 9.66
N ASN A 148 -19.05 -37.65 10.42
CA ASN A 148 -18.70 -37.18 11.77
C ASN A 148 -19.78 -37.33 12.86
N GLY A 149 -20.97 -37.90 12.60
CA GLY A 149 -21.98 -38.17 13.63
C GLY A 149 -22.63 -36.94 14.31
N GLU A 150 -22.06 -35.74 14.15
CA GLU A 150 -22.65 -34.44 14.51
C GLU A 150 -22.61 -33.49 13.31
N GLU A 151 -23.65 -32.65 13.17
CA GLU A 151 -23.78 -31.64 12.11
C GLU A 151 -22.69 -30.57 12.21
N LYS A 152 -21.49 -30.83 11.67
CA LYS A 152 -20.58 -29.74 11.31
C LYS A 152 -21.32 -28.83 10.33
N GLN A 153 -21.49 -27.56 10.71
CA GLN A 153 -22.11 -26.57 9.84
C GLN A 153 -21.35 -26.50 8.51
N VAL A 154 -22.10 -26.67 7.42
CA VAL A 154 -21.56 -26.56 6.06
C VAL A 154 -20.96 -25.16 5.89
N ASP A 155 -19.70 -25.10 5.48
CA ASP A 155 -19.10 -23.83 5.07
C ASP A 155 -19.78 -23.36 3.77
N TYR A 156 -20.76 -22.48 3.97
CA TYR A 156 -21.58 -21.91 2.92
C TYR A 156 -20.77 -21.03 1.96
N TYR A 157 -19.72 -20.36 2.47
CA TYR A 157 -18.88 -19.48 1.66
C TYR A 157 -17.97 -20.30 0.74
N ARG A 158 -17.37 -21.37 1.26
CA ARG A 158 -16.61 -22.33 0.44
C ARG A 158 -17.49 -22.96 -0.64
N TRP A 159 -18.71 -23.39 -0.29
CA TRP A 159 -19.66 -23.93 -1.25
C TRP A 159 -19.95 -22.93 -2.38
N LYS A 160 -20.28 -21.68 -2.02
CA LYS A 160 -20.53 -20.61 -3.00
C LYS A 160 -19.37 -20.37 -3.95
N THR A 161 -18.14 -20.36 -3.44
CA THR A 161 -16.94 -20.19 -4.27
C THR A 161 -16.78 -21.33 -5.25
N ILE A 162 -16.84 -22.58 -4.77
CA ILE A 162 -16.67 -23.78 -5.61
C ILE A 162 -17.76 -23.85 -6.66
N TYR A 163 -19.02 -23.63 -6.28
CA TYR A 163 -20.13 -23.66 -7.20
C TYR A 163 -20.03 -22.56 -8.27
N ARG A 164 -19.71 -21.32 -7.87
CA ARG A 164 -19.47 -20.22 -8.84
C ARG A 164 -18.37 -20.58 -9.82
N LYS A 165 -17.23 -21.06 -9.34
CA LYS A 165 -16.09 -21.45 -10.19
C LYS A 165 -16.47 -22.61 -11.11
N PHE A 166 -17.16 -23.62 -10.61
CA PHE A 166 -17.66 -24.71 -11.42
C PHE A 166 -18.56 -24.22 -12.57
N VAL A 167 -19.54 -23.36 -12.27
CA VAL A 167 -20.40 -22.74 -13.29
C VAL A 167 -19.58 -21.96 -14.33
N GLN A 168 -18.54 -21.22 -13.92
CA GLN A 168 -17.66 -20.51 -14.84
C GLN A 168 -16.95 -21.45 -15.83
N HIS A 169 -16.54 -22.65 -15.41
CA HIS A 169 -15.87 -23.62 -16.26
C HIS A 169 -16.83 -24.39 -17.18
N ILE A 170 -18.03 -24.74 -16.72
CA ILE A 170 -18.98 -25.53 -17.54
C ILE A 170 -19.83 -24.67 -18.48
N ASN A 171 -20.06 -23.40 -18.15
CA ASN A 171 -20.93 -22.53 -18.94
C ASN A 171 -20.45 -22.35 -20.39
N PRO A 172 -19.14 -22.14 -20.69
CA PRO A 172 -18.65 -22.11 -22.07
C PRO A 172 -18.90 -23.39 -22.86
N ILE A 173 -18.79 -24.56 -22.21
CA ILE A 173 -19.01 -25.87 -22.85
C ILE A 173 -20.49 -26.06 -23.20
N LEU A 174 -21.38 -25.71 -22.28
CA LEU A 174 -22.83 -25.75 -22.51
C LEU A 174 -23.26 -24.76 -23.59
N LEU A 175 -22.58 -23.61 -23.66
CA LEU A 175 -22.78 -22.57 -24.65
C LEU A 175 -22.33 -23.03 -26.05
N GLU A 176 -21.11 -23.54 -26.18
CA GLU A 176 -20.57 -24.07 -27.43
C GLU A 176 -21.50 -25.15 -28.00
N ARG A 177 -21.96 -26.07 -27.14
CA ARG A 177 -22.93 -27.10 -27.52
C ARG A 177 -24.23 -26.53 -28.06
N HIS A 178 -24.71 -25.47 -27.44
CA HIS A 178 -25.93 -24.81 -27.88
C HIS A 178 -25.74 -24.12 -29.25
N LEU A 179 -24.59 -23.49 -29.51
CA LEU A 179 -24.26 -22.92 -30.81
C LEU A 179 -24.26 -23.99 -31.92
N GLU A 180 -23.69 -25.16 -31.65
CA GLU A 180 -23.68 -26.29 -32.59
C GLU A 180 -25.11 -26.72 -32.97
N ILE A 181 -26.03 -26.78 -32.00
CA ILE A 181 -27.44 -27.14 -32.23
C ILE A 181 -28.10 -26.11 -33.15
N LEU A 182 -27.82 -24.83 -32.93
CA LEU A 182 -28.36 -23.75 -33.75
C LEU A 182 -27.82 -23.76 -35.19
N GLU A 183 -26.53 -24.02 -35.37
CA GLU A 183 -25.90 -24.21 -36.69
C GLU A 183 -26.58 -25.38 -37.42
N TYR A 184 -26.78 -26.51 -36.74
CA TYR A 184 -27.45 -27.68 -37.30
C TYR A 184 -28.89 -27.41 -37.76
N ILE A 185 -29.70 -26.72 -36.95
CA ILE A 185 -31.10 -26.40 -37.28
C ILE A 185 -31.17 -25.52 -38.55
N LEU A 186 -30.22 -24.60 -38.74
CA LEU A 186 -30.18 -23.77 -39.95
C LEU A 186 -29.82 -24.54 -41.21
N GLU A 187 -28.90 -25.50 -41.09
CA GLU A 187 -28.43 -26.32 -42.21
C GLU A 187 -29.48 -27.34 -42.64
N THR A 188 -30.15 -27.99 -41.69
CA THR A 188 -31.02 -29.14 -41.96
C THR A 188 -32.50 -28.81 -41.92
N GLY A 189 -32.91 -27.71 -41.28
CA GLY A 189 -34.32 -27.38 -41.08
C GLY A 189 -35.02 -28.21 -39.99
N ASP A 190 -34.30 -29.13 -39.33
CA ASP A 190 -34.85 -30.06 -38.34
C ASP A 190 -34.98 -29.40 -36.97
N ILE A 191 -36.21 -28.99 -36.61
CA ILE A 191 -36.51 -28.37 -35.31
C ILE A 191 -36.85 -29.38 -34.22
N SER A 192 -37.03 -30.66 -34.58
CA SER A 192 -37.39 -31.69 -33.60
C SER A 192 -36.36 -31.80 -32.47
N VAL A 193 -35.10 -31.42 -32.72
CA VAL A 193 -33.98 -31.40 -31.77
C VAL A 193 -34.18 -30.43 -30.60
N LEU A 194 -35.05 -29.42 -30.72
CA LEU A 194 -35.35 -28.47 -29.63
C LEU A 194 -36.35 -29.03 -28.60
N ASP A 195 -37.00 -30.18 -28.88
CA ASP A 195 -38.04 -30.80 -28.04
C ASP A 195 -39.12 -29.79 -27.58
N ASP A 196 -39.53 -28.83 -28.42
CA ASP A 196 -40.62 -27.90 -28.12
C ASP A 196 -41.91 -28.35 -28.85
N PRO A 197 -42.96 -28.76 -28.11
CA PRO A 197 -44.20 -29.24 -28.72
C PRO A 197 -44.93 -28.17 -29.56
N LYS A 198 -44.56 -26.89 -29.43
CA LYS A 198 -45.16 -25.77 -30.20
C LYS A 198 -44.46 -25.51 -31.54
N LEU A 199 -43.35 -26.18 -31.83
CA LEU A 199 -42.54 -25.93 -33.02
C LEU A 199 -42.54 -27.16 -33.94
N ALA A 200 -43.32 -27.09 -35.01
CA ALA A 200 -43.40 -28.16 -36.01
C ALA A 200 -42.61 -27.86 -37.31
N LEU A 201 -42.35 -26.58 -37.63
CA LEU A 201 -41.75 -26.15 -38.90
C LEU A 201 -40.84 -24.92 -38.75
N LEU A 202 -39.75 -24.85 -39.54
CA LEU A 202 -38.79 -23.74 -39.51
C LEU A 202 -39.32 -22.55 -40.29
N THR A 203 -39.98 -21.64 -39.57
CA THR A 203 -40.47 -20.38 -40.15
C THR A 203 -39.31 -19.42 -40.47
N GLN A 204 -39.53 -18.53 -41.45
CA GLN A 204 -38.57 -17.49 -41.83
C GLN A 204 -38.14 -16.61 -40.64
N LYS A 205 -39.05 -16.40 -39.69
CA LYS A 205 -38.79 -15.69 -38.43
C LYS A 205 -37.76 -16.41 -37.56
N TYR A 206 -37.90 -17.73 -37.39
CA TYR A 206 -36.94 -18.53 -36.62
C TYR A 206 -35.59 -18.64 -37.32
N ARG A 207 -35.58 -18.73 -38.65
CA ARG A 207 -34.34 -18.73 -39.44
C ARG A 207 -33.53 -17.44 -39.26
N TRP A 208 -34.19 -16.29 -39.33
CA TRP A 208 -33.56 -14.98 -39.10
C TRP A 208 -33.02 -14.84 -37.67
N ILE A 209 -33.78 -15.31 -36.67
CA ILE A 209 -33.37 -15.36 -35.27
C ILE A 209 -32.06 -16.14 -35.11
N ILE A 210 -32.01 -17.38 -35.62
CA ILE A 210 -30.85 -18.25 -35.42
C ILE A 210 -29.62 -17.71 -36.15
N GLN A 211 -29.78 -17.19 -37.38
CA GLN A 211 -28.69 -16.56 -38.13
C GLN A 211 -28.11 -15.33 -37.42
N SER A 212 -28.96 -14.52 -36.79
CA SER A 212 -28.52 -13.34 -36.04
C SER A 212 -27.74 -13.75 -34.79
N THR A 213 -28.21 -14.79 -34.09
CA THR A 213 -27.55 -15.39 -32.92
C THR A 213 -26.16 -15.91 -33.30
N LEU A 214 -26.02 -16.65 -34.40
CA LEU A 214 -24.72 -17.17 -34.85
C LEU A 214 -23.76 -16.11 -35.38
N LYS A 215 -24.23 -15.07 -36.08
CA LYS A 215 -23.35 -13.96 -36.51
C LYS A 215 -22.75 -13.22 -35.31
N ALA A 216 -23.48 -13.19 -34.20
CA ALA A 216 -23.07 -12.55 -32.98
C ALA A 216 -22.29 -13.50 -32.04
N LYS A 217 -21.50 -14.48 -32.54
CA LYS A 217 -20.76 -15.49 -31.74
C LYS A 217 -20.17 -14.93 -30.42
N GLY A 218 -19.56 -13.75 -30.48
CA GLY A 218 -18.98 -13.06 -29.31
C GLY A 218 -19.98 -12.47 -28.30
N PHE A 219 -21.21 -12.16 -28.72
CA PHE A 219 -22.31 -11.75 -27.83
C PHE A 219 -22.83 -12.92 -27.01
N LEU A 220 -22.81 -14.16 -27.52
CA LEU A 220 -23.24 -15.37 -26.79
C LEU A 220 -22.19 -15.86 -25.81
N LEU A 221 -20.90 -15.81 -26.18
CA LEU A 221 -19.77 -16.00 -25.25
C LEU A 221 -19.82 -15.04 -24.06
N ARG A 222 -20.51 -13.90 -24.17
CA ARG A 222 -20.71 -12.90 -23.12
C ARG A 222 -22.15 -12.81 -22.58
N SER A 223 -23.10 -13.53 -23.17
CA SER A 223 -24.53 -13.46 -22.87
C SER A 223 -25.11 -14.85 -22.99
N TYR A 224 -25.03 -15.58 -21.87
CA TYR A 224 -26.05 -16.49 -21.37
C TYR A 224 -27.25 -16.72 -22.34
N PHE A 225 -27.28 -17.90 -22.95
CA PHE A 225 -28.03 -18.30 -24.15
C PHE A 225 -29.56 -18.16 -24.15
N PHE A 226 -30.08 -17.44 -25.16
CA PHE A 226 -31.46 -17.26 -25.68
C PHE A 226 -32.34 -16.14 -25.14
N LYS A 227 -32.42 -15.05 -25.91
CA LYS A 227 -33.59 -14.18 -25.87
C LYS A 227 -34.04 -13.66 -27.25
N ALA A 228 -33.71 -14.28 -28.37
CA ALA A 228 -34.01 -13.69 -29.70
C ALA A 228 -35.49 -13.31 -30.00
N LYS A 229 -36.51 -13.88 -29.33
CA LYS A 229 -37.92 -13.43 -29.47
C LYS A 229 -38.29 -12.28 -28.51
N SER A 230 -37.84 -12.35 -27.25
CA SER A 230 -38.16 -11.36 -26.22
C SER A 230 -37.16 -10.20 -26.21
N GLU A 231 -35.94 -10.35 -26.72
CA GLU A 231 -34.86 -9.35 -26.77
C GLU A 231 -35.05 -8.40 -27.96
N VAL A 232 -35.63 -8.90 -29.07
CA VAL A 232 -36.08 -8.05 -30.19
C VAL A 232 -37.36 -7.30 -29.82
N GLN A 233 -38.23 -7.87 -28.97
CA GLN A 233 -39.42 -7.18 -28.45
C GLN A 233 -39.11 -6.27 -27.25
N SER A 234 -38.10 -6.57 -26.41
CA SER A 234 -37.72 -5.81 -25.21
C SER A 234 -36.61 -4.78 -25.44
N GLN A 235 -35.93 -4.80 -26.58
CA GLN A 235 -35.17 -3.62 -27.03
C GLN A 235 -36.07 -2.37 -27.19
N PHE A 236 -37.39 -2.56 -27.30
CA PHE A 236 -38.38 -1.48 -27.29
C PHE A 236 -38.99 -1.20 -25.90
N SER A 237 -38.62 -1.94 -24.84
CA SER A 237 -39.04 -1.67 -23.45
C SER A 237 -37.84 -1.60 -22.49
N LYS A 238 -37.60 -0.40 -21.94
CA LYS A 238 -36.37 0.09 -21.28
C LYS A 238 -35.82 -0.70 -20.06
N THR A 239 -36.36 -1.85 -19.65
CA THR A 239 -36.08 -2.45 -18.33
C THR A 239 -35.05 -3.60 -18.30
N GLU A 240 -34.67 -4.20 -19.43
CA GLU A 240 -33.81 -5.41 -19.42
C GLU A 240 -32.34 -5.18 -19.79
N GLY A 241 -32.00 -4.10 -20.51
CA GLY A 241 -30.60 -3.74 -20.81
C GLY A 241 -29.77 -3.48 -19.55
N THR A 242 -30.42 -3.06 -18.46
CA THR A 242 -29.83 -2.84 -17.14
C THR A 242 -29.35 -4.14 -16.50
N ARG A 243 -30.11 -5.23 -16.53
CA ARG A 243 -29.77 -6.49 -15.83
C ARG A 243 -28.48 -7.12 -16.37
N LYS A 244 -28.30 -7.13 -17.69
CA LYS A 244 -27.09 -7.66 -18.36
C LYS A 244 -25.83 -6.87 -18.02
N TYR A 245 -25.95 -5.54 -18.00
CA TYR A 245 -24.86 -4.66 -17.56
C TYR A 245 -24.47 -4.92 -16.09
N TRP A 246 -25.45 -5.15 -15.22
CA TRP A 246 -25.20 -5.45 -13.80
C TRP A 246 -24.45 -6.78 -13.59
N ASP A 247 -24.77 -7.83 -14.34
CA ASP A 247 -24.06 -9.11 -14.23
C ASP A 247 -22.61 -9.01 -14.74
N GLU A 248 -22.36 -8.31 -15.85
CA GLU A 248 -20.99 -8.08 -16.36
C GLU A 248 -20.14 -7.29 -15.36
N VAL A 249 -20.70 -6.21 -14.81
CA VAL A 249 -20.08 -5.39 -13.77
C VAL A 249 -19.79 -6.21 -12.52
N LYS A 250 -20.70 -7.12 -12.14
CA LYS A 250 -20.54 -8.03 -10.99
C LYS A 250 -19.35 -8.97 -11.18
N TYR A 251 -19.22 -9.63 -12.33
CA TYR A 251 -18.10 -10.54 -12.59
C TYR A 251 -16.75 -9.82 -12.61
N LYS A 252 -16.68 -8.65 -13.25
CA LYS A 252 -15.45 -7.85 -13.28
C LYS A 252 -15.00 -7.40 -11.88
N LYS A 253 -15.96 -7.10 -10.99
CA LYS A 253 -15.65 -6.81 -9.57
C LYS A 253 -15.11 -8.04 -8.85
N ILE A 254 -15.74 -9.20 -9.02
CA ILE A 254 -15.31 -10.46 -8.40
C ILE A 254 -13.87 -10.79 -8.83
N GLU A 255 -13.54 -10.64 -10.11
CA GLU A 255 -12.18 -10.91 -10.63
C GLU A 255 -11.12 -10.04 -9.94
N ILE A 256 -11.41 -8.75 -9.70
CA ILE A 256 -10.50 -7.88 -8.94
C ILE A 256 -10.33 -8.37 -7.50
N PHE A 257 -11.43 -8.76 -6.84
CA PHE A 257 -11.38 -9.27 -5.46
C PHE A 257 -10.61 -10.59 -5.35
N GLU A 258 -10.84 -11.53 -6.26
CA GLU A 258 -10.12 -12.82 -6.31
C GLU A 258 -8.63 -12.60 -6.53
N ARG A 259 -8.24 -11.70 -7.45
CA ARG A 259 -6.82 -11.32 -7.68
C ARG A 259 -6.17 -10.67 -6.47
N CYS A 260 -6.95 -10.02 -5.61
CA CYS A 260 -6.45 -9.44 -4.35
C CYS A 260 -6.55 -10.42 -3.17
N GLY A 261 -7.03 -11.65 -3.38
CA GLY A 261 -7.11 -12.68 -2.34
C GLY A 261 -8.22 -12.46 -1.30
N PHE A 262 -9.30 -11.78 -1.67
CA PHE A 262 -10.43 -11.56 -0.76
C PHE A 262 -11.17 -12.85 -0.45
N GLU A 263 -11.64 -12.99 0.78
CA GLU A 263 -12.54 -14.07 1.15
C GLU A 263 -13.94 -13.85 0.58
N GLU A 264 -14.65 -14.95 0.32
CA GLU A 264 -16.02 -14.89 -0.23
C GLU A 264 -16.97 -14.07 0.65
N ARG A 265 -16.78 -14.07 1.97
CA ARG A 265 -17.55 -13.23 2.90
C ARG A 265 -17.41 -11.74 2.58
N ASP A 266 -16.18 -11.28 2.36
CA ASP A 266 -15.90 -9.88 2.03
C ASP A 266 -16.37 -9.54 0.62
N ILE A 267 -16.22 -10.46 -0.34
CA ILE A 267 -16.77 -10.31 -1.68
C ILE A 267 -18.28 -10.06 -1.60
N GLN A 268 -19.04 -10.94 -0.94
CA GLN A 268 -20.50 -10.79 -0.82
C GLN A 268 -20.89 -9.47 -0.13
N LYS A 269 -20.10 -9.02 0.86
CA LYS A 269 -20.32 -7.75 1.55
C LYS A 269 -20.18 -6.53 0.63
N PHE A 270 -19.21 -6.53 -0.28
CA PHE A 270 -18.92 -5.37 -1.14
C PHE A 270 -19.58 -5.45 -2.52
N LEU A 271 -19.92 -6.64 -2.99
CA LEU A 271 -20.39 -6.89 -4.36
C LEU A 271 -21.69 -6.15 -4.67
N TYR A 272 -22.62 -6.13 -3.71
CA TYR A 272 -23.95 -5.54 -3.85
C TYR A 272 -24.06 -4.12 -3.31
N VAL A 273 -22.94 -3.47 -2.96
CA VAL A 273 -22.96 -2.08 -2.52
C VAL A 273 -23.04 -1.17 -3.74
N ASP A 274 -24.20 -0.52 -3.94
CA ASP A 274 -24.46 0.36 -5.09
C ASP A 274 -23.43 1.49 -5.24
N LYS A 275 -22.89 1.99 -4.11
CA LYS A 275 -21.87 3.04 -4.10
C LYS A 275 -20.51 2.60 -4.63
N LEU A 276 -20.23 1.29 -4.70
CA LEU A 276 -19.00 0.77 -5.26
C LEU A 276 -19.18 0.53 -6.76
N ASN A 277 -18.93 1.54 -7.59
CA ASN A 277 -18.90 1.35 -9.04
C ASN A 277 -17.67 0.51 -9.44
N TYR A 278 -17.78 -0.30 -10.51
CA TYR A 278 -16.64 -1.02 -11.07
C TYR A 278 -15.49 -0.08 -11.46
N LYS A 279 -15.79 1.08 -12.07
CA LYS A 279 -14.77 2.07 -12.44
C LYS A 279 -13.97 2.55 -11.21
N THR A 280 -14.67 2.77 -10.10
CA THR A 280 -14.06 3.17 -8.82
C THR A 280 -13.19 2.06 -8.25
N LEU A 281 -13.66 0.81 -8.28
CA LEU A 281 -12.89 -0.35 -7.83
C LEU A 281 -11.64 -0.58 -8.71
N GLU A 282 -11.78 -0.44 -10.02
CA GLU A 282 -10.68 -0.55 -10.98
C GLU A 282 -9.64 0.56 -10.79
N GLU A 283 -10.07 1.79 -10.52
CA GLU A 283 -9.19 2.92 -10.22
C GLU A 283 -8.32 2.66 -8.98
N ILE A 284 -8.93 2.30 -7.85
CA ILE A 284 -8.17 2.00 -6.62
C ILE A 284 -7.28 0.76 -6.78
N TYR A 285 -7.72 -0.23 -7.58
CA TYR A 285 -6.93 -1.43 -7.85
C TYR A 285 -5.70 -1.13 -8.69
N ARG A 286 -5.83 -0.32 -9.75
CA ARG A 286 -4.70 0.14 -10.55
C ARG A 286 -3.73 0.97 -9.71
N PHE A 287 -4.24 1.84 -8.85
CA PHE A 287 -3.41 2.62 -7.93
C PHE A 287 -2.69 1.76 -6.89
N ALA A 288 -3.35 0.75 -6.32
CA ALA A 288 -2.69 -0.21 -5.42
C ALA A 288 -1.57 -0.97 -6.15
N LYS A 289 -1.82 -1.42 -7.39
CA LYS A 289 -0.82 -2.08 -8.22
C LYS A 289 0.37 -1.19 -8.56
N SER A 290 0.17 0.09 -8.84
CA SER A 290 1.31 1.01 -9.10
C SER A 290 2.20 1.19 -7.87
N LEU A 291 1.71 0.87 -6.68
CA LEU A 291 2.46 0.86 -5.42
C LEU A 291 2.95 -0.55 -5.03
N GLY A 292 2.72 -1.58 -5.86
CA GLY A 292 3.08 -2.96 -5.56
C GLY A 292 2.26 -3.62 -4.45
N LEU A 293 1.05 -3.11 -4.16
CA LEU A 293 0.19 -3.57 -3.08
C LEU A 293 -1.06 -4.28 -3.61
N ALA A 294 -1.53 -5.28 -2.83
CA ALA A 294 -2.88 -5.84 -2.98
C ALA A 294 -3.89 -5.06 -2.12
N LEU A 295 -5.11 -4.90 -2.64
CA LEU A 295 -6.22 -4.31 -1.91
C LEU A 295 -6.63 -5.18 -0.71
N ILE A 296 -7.12 -4.56 0.35
CA ILE A 296 -7.73 -5.19 1.53
C ILE A 296 -9.12 -4.58 1.80
N PRO A 297 -9.99 -5.25 2.58
CA PRO A 297 -11.37 -4.79 2.87
C PRO A 297 -11.47 -3.36 3.38
N ARG A 298 -10.45 -2.89 4.10
CA ARG A 298 -10.41 -1.51 4.63
C ARG A 298 -10.35 -0.46 3.52
N GLU A 299 -9.57 -0.66 2.46
CA GLU A 299 -9.50 0.33 1.37
C GLU A 299 -10.79 0.43 0.59
N ILE A 300 -11.46 -0.70 0.35
CA ILE A 300 -12.78 -0.68 -0.31
C ILE A 300 -13.76 0.09 0.56
N SER A 301 -13.77 -0.17 1.87
CA SER A 301 -14.62 0.55 2.82
C SER A 301 -14.32 2.06 2.85
N LEU A 302 -13.06 2.45 2.67
CA LEU A 302 -12.67 3.86 2.54
C LEU A 302 -13.06 4.45 1.18
N ALA A 303 -12.97 3.67 0.10
CA ALA A 303 -13.36 4.07 -1.25
C ALA A 303 -14.86 4.37 -1.34
N LEU A 304 -15.69 3.64 -0.58
CA LEU A 304 -17.12 3.96 -0.41
C LEU A 304 -17.36 5.35 0.18
N ARG A 305 -16.39 5.91 0.93
CA ARG A 305 -16.43 7.27 1.49
C ARG A 305 -15.67 8.29 0.61
N GLY A 306 -15.07 7.84 -0.49
CA GLY A 306 -14.30 8.63 -1.44
C GLY A 306 -12.97 7.97 -1.84
N VAL A 307 -12.68 7.94 -3.14
CA VAL A 307 -11.45 7.36 -3.72
C VAL A 307 -10.19 7.96 -3.11
N LYS A 308 -10.17 9.27 -2.87
CA LYS A 308 -9.04 9.96 -2.24
C LYS A 308 -8.65 9.34 -0.90
N LYS A 309 -9.62 8.97 -0.06
CA LYS A 309 -9.37 8.36 1.25
C LYS A 309 -8.77 6.96 1.13
N ALA A 310 -9.19 6.19 0.12
CA ALA A 310 -8.59 4.88 -0.17
C ALA A 310 -7.15 5.05 -0.68
N ASN A 311 -6.91 5.99 -1.59
CA ASN A 311 -5.58 6.27 -2.12
C ASN A 311 -4.63 6.78 -1.02
N ASP A 312 -5.11 7.60 -0.09
CA ASP A 312 -4.31 8.07 1.04
C ASP A 312 -3.91 6.90 1.96
N HIS A 313 -4.83 5.96 2.25
CA HIS A 313 -4.50 4.74 3.00
C HIS A 313 -3.53 3.81 2.24
N LEU A 314 -3.67 3.70 0.91
CA LEU A 314 -2.73 2.94 0.08
C LEU A 314 -1.32 3.55 0.10
N ARG A 315 -1.24 4.90 0.06
CA ARG A 315 0.02 5.63 0.21
C ARG A 315 0.63 5.38 1.59
N GLU A 316 -0.16 5.43 2.65
CA GLU A 316 0.32 5.13 4.01
C GLU A 316 0.86 3.69 4.13
N ARG A 317 0.14 2.71 3.57
CA ARG A 317 0.61 1.31 3.50
C ARG A 317 1.88 1.14 2.67
N ALA A 318 2.02 1.92 1.59
CA ALA A 318 3.24 1.95 0.79
C ALA A 318 4.39 2.73 1.46
N GLY A 319 4.17 3.26 2.67
CA GLY A 319 5.20 3.94 3.46
C GLY A 319 5.34 5.44 3.19
N PHE A 320 4.42 6.06 2.43
CA PHE A 320 4.39 7.50 2.25
C PHE A 320 3.78 8.20 3.46
N LEU A 321 4.37 9.32 3.87
CA LEU A 321 3.78 10.18 4.89
C LEU A 321 2.63 10.96 4.28
N MET A 322 1.46 10.93 4.92
CA MET A 322 0.26 11.64 4.50
C MET A 322 -0.33 12.46 5.66
N GLY A 323 -1.20 13.42 5.31
CA GLY A 323 -1.92 14.25 6.28
C GLY A 323 -0.98 14.97 7.26
N ASN A 324 -1.28 14.84 8.56
CA ASN A 324 -0.53 15.51 9.63
C ASN A 324 0.95 15.12 9.67
N ARG A 325 1.31 13.89 9.27
CA ARG A 325 2.71 13.46 9.25
C ARG A 325 3.49 14.14 8.13
N LYS A 326 2.87 14.34 6.97
CA LYS A 326 3.49 15.09 5.88
C LYS A 326 3.65 16.57 6.24
N GLY A 327 2.60 17.19 6.76
CA GLY A 327 2.68 18.57 7.26
C GLY A 327 3.75 18.75 8.33
N PHE A 328 3.91 17.77 9.22
CA PHE A 328 4.99 17.78 10.22
C PHE A 328 6.38 17.62 9.61
N GLN A 329 6.56 16.77 8.59
CA GLN A 329 7.81 16.67 7.84
C GLN A 329 8.17 18.02 7.20
N ASP A 330 7.20 18.66 6.55
CA ASP A 330 7.42 19.93 5.85
C ASP A 330 7.80 21.05 6.83
N GLN A 331 7.15 21.11 8.00
CA GLN A 331 7.55 22.01 9.09
C GLN A 331 9.00 21.79 9.56
N LEU A 332 9.46 20.53 9.70
CA LEU A 332 10.85 20.25 10.08
C LEU A 332 11.84 20.73 9.00
N ILE A 333 11.50 20.54 7.73
CA ILE A 333 12.31 21.00 6.59
C ILE A 333 12.40 22.53 6.58
N GLU A 334 11.29 23.25 6.83
CA GLU A 334 11.28 24.71 6.95
C GLU A 334 12.17 25.21 8.10
N GLN A 335 12.28 24.45 9.20
CA GLN A 335 13.20 24.76 10.30
C GLN A 335 14.66 24.37 9.99
N GLY A 336 14.94 23.85 8.79
CA GLY A 336 16.27 23.58 8.28
C GLY A 336 16.79 22.16 8.53
N PHE A 337 15.91 21.19 8.80
CA PHE A 337 16.31 19.78 8.92
C PHE A 337 16.57 19.15 7.55
N SER A 338 17.46 18.16 7.52
CA SER A 338 17.61 17.29 6.36
C SER A 338 16.31 16.56 6.00
N VAL A 339 16.06 16.38 4.70
CA VAL A 339 14.85 15.68 4.19
C VAL A 339 14.76 14.25 4.77
N GLU A 340 15.90 13.58 4.90
CA GLU A 340 15.98 12.21 5.43
C GLU A 340 15.59 12.14 6.91
N ASN A 341 16.18 12.98 7.77
CA ASN A 341 15.86 12.95 9.20
C ASN A 341 14.44 13.48 9.47
N SER A 342 13.99 14.50 8.74
CA SER A 342 12.60 14.98 8.79
C SER A 342 11.61 13.85 8.48
N TYR A 343 11.89 13.02 7.47
CA TYR A 343 11.07 11.85 7.15
C TYR A 343 11.11 10.81 8.29
N LYS A 344 12.30 10.47 8.81
CA LYS A 344 12.45 9.51 9.91
C LYS A 344 11.68 9.95 11.16
N ILE A 345 11.84 11.21 11.55
CA ILE A 345 11.16 11.80 12.71
C ILE A 345 9.64 11.80 12.47
N ALA A 346 9.17 12.29 11.32
CA ALA A 346 7.74 12.36 11.04
C ALA A 346 7.06 10.98 10.91
N ARG A 347 7.83 9.95 10.55
CA ARG A 347 7.35 8.56 10.51
C ARG A 347 7.24 7.94 11.90
N GLN A 348 8.19 8.23 12.79
CA GLN A 348 8.31 7.56 14.10
C GLN A 348 7.65 8.33 15.24
N ALA A 349 7.57 9.66 15.15
CA ALA A 349 6.99 10.49 16.19
C ALA A 349 5.49 10.22 16.37
N LYS A 350 5.05 10.19 17.63
CA LYS A 350 3.63 10.19 17.95
C LYS A 350 3.09 11.59 17.71
N GLY A 351 1.88 11.72 17.18
CA GLY A 351 1.29 13.05 16.86
C GLY A 351 1.33 14.04 18.02
N ALA A 352 1.16 13.58 19.26
CA ALA A 352 1.22 14.40 20.47
C ALA A 352 2.62 14.99 20.75
N SER A 353 3.70 14.35 20.29
CA SER A 353 5.07 14.85 20.47
C SER A 353 5.51 15.86 19.40
N ASN A 354 4.74 16.02 18.31
CA ASN A 354 5.11 16.89 17.20
C ASN A 354 5.35 18.36 17.65
N PRO A 355 4.45 19.00 18.42
CA PRO A 355 4.67 20.38 18.88
C PRO A 355 5.91 20.49 19.76
N GLN A 356 6.11 19.53 20.66
CA GLN A 356 7.25 19.54 21.59
C GLN A 356 8.59 19.46 20.86
N ILE A 357 8.70 18.66 19.79
CA ILE A 357 9.92 18.55 18.99
C ILE A 357 10.21 19.90 18.30
N VAL A 358 9.20 20.50 17.67
CA VAL A 358 9.34 21.78 16.94
C VAL A 358 9.67 22.92 17.88
N GLU A 359 8.98 23.02 19.02
CA GLU A 359 9.26 24.03 20.04
C GLU A 359 10.66 23.87 20.65
N SER A 360 11.06 22.64 20.96
CA SER A 360 12.40 22.37 21.50
C SER A 360 13.49 22.79 20.51
N LEU A 361 13.26 22.56 19.22
CA LEU A 361 14.17 22.99 18.17
C LEU A 361 14.25 24.52 18.06
N LYS A 362 13.10 25.19 17.97
CA LYS A 362 13.05 26.65 17.92
C LYS A 362 13.75 27.27 19.12
N LEU A 363 13.52 26.71 20.32
CA LEU A 363 14.18 27.16 21.53
C LEU A 363 15.69 26.90 21.48
N ALA A 364 16.15 25.74 21.01
CA ALA A 364 17.58 25.44 20.91
C ALA A 364 18.31 26.39 19.96
N LEU A 365 17.70 26.71 18.81
CA LEU A 365 18.23 27.68 17.85
C LEU A 365 18.22 29.11 18.42
N LYS A 366 17.14 29.48 19.12
CA LYS A 366 17.05 30.76 19.82
C LYS A 366 18.13 30.89 20.90
N VAL A 367 18.40 29.85 21.67
CA VAL A 367 19.46 29.88 22.69
C VAL A 367 20.84 30.04 22.06
N ALA A 368 21.14 29.32 20.97
CA ALA A 368 22.41 29.48 20.25
C ALA A 368 22.60 30.91 19.73
N HIS A 369 21.49 31.57 19.38
CA HIS A 369 21.46 32.96 18.92
C HIS A 369 21.59 33.96 20.08
N ASP A 370 20.74 33.86 21.10
CA ASP A 370 20.70 34.77 22.26
C ASP A 370 21.99 34.70 23.10
N GLU A 371 22.64 33.54 23.14
CA GLU A 371 23.87 33.29 23.91
C GLU A 371 25.11 33.19 23.00
N ILE A 372 25.06 33.80 21.81
CA ILE A 372 26.16 33.75 20.82
C ILE A 372 27.48 34.29 21.37
N TYR A 373 27.44 35.29 22.25
CA TYR A 373 28.63 35.87 22.88
C TYR A 373 29.37 34.87 23.78
N TRP A 374 28.69 33.81 24.26
CA TRP A 374 29.26 32.76 25.09
C TRP A 374 29.73 31.57 24.24
N TYR A 375 28.88 31.05 23.34
CA TYR A 375 29.25 29.85 22.58
C TYR A 375 30.03 30.13 21.30
N ARG A 376 29.89 31.33 20.72
CA ARG A 376 30.46 31.71 19.41
C ARG A 376 30.01 30.81 18.24
N ILE A 377 28.91 30.07 18.42
CA ILE A 377 28.35 29.17 17.42
C ILE A 377 27.07 29.76 16.84
N PRO A 378 27.07 30.16 15.56
CA PRO A 378 25.86 30.68 14.93
C PRO A 378 24.80 29.59 14.79
N PRO A 379 23.51 29.93 14.89
CA PRO A 379 22.41 28.96 14.76
C PRO A 379 22.33 28.32 13.36
N GLN A 380 22.99 28.90 12.35
CA GLN A 380 23.12 28.35 11.00
C GLN A 380 24.28 27.35 10.84
N SER A 381 25.06 27.09 11.89
CA SER A 381 26.17 26.12 11.85
C SER A 381 25.68 24.73 11.45
N LYS A 382 26.17 24.22 10.32
CA LYS A 382 25.79 22.92 9.76
C LYS A 382 26.02 21.78 10.75
N LYS A 383 27.17 21.77 11.42
CA LYS A 383 27.52 20.74 12.40
C LYS A 383 26.58 20.76 13.61
N PHE A 384 26.32 21.95 14.17
CA PHE A 384 25.40 22.10 15.30
C PHE A 384 23.98 21.64 14.96
N ARG A 385 23.48 22.01 13.77
CA ARG A 385 22.17 21.56 13.30
C ARG A 385 22.11 20.04 13.13
N GLN A 386 23.11 19.44 12.49
CA GLN A 386 23.18 17.98 12.35
C GLN A 386 23.18 17.28 13.71
N ASP A 387 23.93 17.78 14.68
CA ASP A 387 23.95 17.21 16.03
C ASP A 387 22.60 17.35 16.74
N LEU A 388 21.89 18.47 16.57
CA LEU A 388 20.52 18.65 17.05
C LEU A 388 19.55 17.67 16.38
N GLU A 389 19.61 17.51 15.06
CA GLU A 389 18.79 16.53 14.32
C GLU A 389 18.96 15.13 14.90
N VAL A 390 20.21 14.72 15.15
CA VAL A 390 20.54 13.42 15.72
C VAL A 390 19.94 13.25 17.13
N GLN A 391 19.90 14.30 17.96
CA GLN A 391 19.23 14.22 19.26
C GLN A 391 17.71 14.08 19.11
N CYS A 392 17.10 14.82 18.19
CA CYS A 392 15.67 14.73 17.92
C CYS A 392 15.28 13.33 17.42
N CYS A 393 16.06 12.74 16.51
CA CYS A 393 15.87 11.36 16.05
C CYS A 393 15.98 10.33 17.18
N LYS A 394 16.89 10.54 18.14
CA LYS A 394 17.12 9.61 19.25
C LYS A 394 16.07 9.70 20.36
N HIS A 395 15.52 10.89 20.62
CA HIS A 395 14.72 11.18 21.82
C HIS A 395 13.34 11.76 21.51
N LEU A 396 12.64 11.26 20.48
CA LEU A 396 11.40 11.84 19.93
C LEU A 396 10.39 12.39 20.97
N SER A 397 10.03 11.62 22.00
CA SER A 397 9.05 12.03 23.01
C SER A 397 9.64 12.79 24.20
N THR A 398 10.97 12.85 24.31
CA THR A 398 11.69 13.42 25.46
C THR A 398 12.75 14.43 25.03
N VAL A 399 12.67 14.95 23.79
CA VAL A 399 13.65 15.88 23.20
C VAL A 399 13.89 17.05 24.13
N ARG A 400 12.82 17.65 24.68
CA ARG A 400 12.91 18.80 25.61
C ARG A 400 13.73 18.46 26.85
N ILE A 401 13.41 17.34 27.51
CA ILE A 401 14.11 16.88 28.72
C ILE A 401 15.59 16.64 28.41
N HIS A 402 15.88 16.00 27.29
CA HIS A 402 17.26 15.69 26.93
C HIS A 402 18.08 16.93 26.56
N LEU A 403 17.52 17.85 25.76
CA LEU A 403 18.23 19.05 25.34
C LEU A 403 18.45 20.02 26.50
N PHE A 404 17.42 20.28 27.30
CA PHE A 404 17.44 21.34 28.31
C PHE A 404 17.71 20.81 29.71
N GLU A 405 16.84 19.95 30.27
CA GLU A 405 16.95 19.50 31.66
C GLU A 405 18.19 18.63 31.92
N ARG A 406 18.58 17.80 30.95
CA ARG A 406 19.81 16.98 31.02
C ARG A 406 21.04 17.69 30.43
N GLY A 407 20.91 18.96 30.04
CA GLY A 407 22.03 19.79 29.59
C GLY A 407 22.70 19.35 28.28
N ARG A 408 22.06 18.54 27.43
CA ARG A 408 22.71 18.12 26.16
C ARG A 408 22.92 19.28 25.21
N LEU A 409 22.06 20.28 25.20
CA LEU A 409 22.23 21.47 24.36
C LEU A 409 23.54 22.19 24.67
N ASN A 410 23.84 22.43 25.95
CA ASN A 410 25.10 23.03 26.39
C ASN A 410 26.29 22.20 25.87
N LYS A 411 26.24 20.87 26.06
CA LYS A 411 27.31 19.97 25.57
C LYS A 411 27.51 20.07 24.06
N LEU A 412 26.44 20.11 23.27
CA LEU A 412 26.53 20.24 21.81
C LEU A 412 27.15 21.58 21.39
N LEU A 413 26.73 22.68 22.01
CA LEU A 413 27.27 24.01 21.73
C LEU A 413 28.76 24.10 22.09
N LEU A 414 29.16 23.59 23.26
CA LEU A 414 30.55 23.51 23.68
C LEU A 414 31.40 22.68 22.71
N GLN A 415 30.89 21.51 22.27
CA GLN A 415 31.59 20.65 21.32
C GLN A 415 31.73 21.30 19.93
N ALA A 416 30.71 22.03 19.48
CA ALA A 416 30.78 22.78 18.24
C ALA A 416 31.79 23.93 18.32
N GLY A 417 31.97 24.55 19.51
CA GLY A 417 32.92 25.64 19.78
C GLY A 417 34.39 25.22 19.91
N LYS A 418 34.69 23.96 20.22
CA LYS A 418 36.07 23.47 20.43
C LYS A 418 37.07 23.85 19.33
N PRO A 419 36.76 23.71 18.02
CA PRO A 419 37.69 24.11 16.97
C PRO A 419 38.08 25.59 17.02
N LEU A 420 37.15 26.47 17.37
CA LEU A 420 37.40 27.92 17.51
C LEU A 420 38.36 28.19 18.67
N ILE A 421 38.13 27.52 19.81
CA ILE A 421 39.00 27.62 20.98
C ILE A 421 40.41 27.14 20.64
N ARG A 422 40.53 25.98 19.97
CA ARG A 422 41.82 25.41 19.55
C ARG A 422 42.60 26.38 18.66
N GLN A 423 41.95 26.94 17.64
CA GLN A 423 42.60 27.90 16.75
C GLN A 423 43.06 29.15 17.50
N TYR A 424 42.26 29.65 18.44
CA TYR A 424 42.63 30.81 19.25
C TYR A 424 43.82 30.52 20.18
N LEU A 425 43.86 29.35 20.81
CA LEU A 425 44.99 28.92 21.63
C LEU A 425 46.28 28.83 20.81
N ILE A 426 46.22 28.24 19.62
CA ILE A 426 47.37 28.16 18.70
C ILE A 426 47.83 29.56 18.30
N LYS A 427 46.90 30.47 18.00
CA LYS A 427 47.23 31.86 17.65
C LYS A 427 47.99 32.59 18.77
N LYS A 428 47.69 32.30 20.03
CA LYS A 428 48.29 33.00 21.19
C LYS A 428 49.54 32.34 21.73
N TYR A 429 49.62 31.02 21.74
CA TYR A 429 50.70 30.26 22.36
C TYR A 429 51.56 29.45 21.38
N GLY A 430 51.23 29.46 20.08
CA GLY A 430 51.87 28.64 19.06
C GLY A 430 51.30 27.22 18.96
N GLU A 431 51.70 26.48 17.92
CA GLU A 431 51.17 25.13 17.63
C GLU A 431 51.48 24.10 18.73
N GLY A 432 52.60 24.26 19.43
CA GLY A 432 53.04 23.37 20.51
C GLY A 432 52.08 23.30 21.70
N VAL A 433 51.13 24.23 21.83
CA VAL A 433 50.11 24.21 22.89
C VAL A 433 49.23 22.95 22.82
N VAL A 434 49.01 22.40 21.62
CA VAL A 434 48.15 21.23 21.41
C VAL A 434 48.83 19.94 21.88
N SER A 435 50.17 19.90 21.85
CA SER A 435 50.95 18.76 22.34
C SER A 435 51.16 18.75 23.86
N LEU A 436 50.74 19.80 24.58
CA LEU A 436 50.87 19.84 26.04
C LEU A 436 49.94 18.82 26.70
N HIS A 437 50.44 18.11 27.71
CA HIS A 437 49.63 17.16 28.49
C HIS A 437 48.40 17.84 29.14
N CYS A 438 48.46 19.14 29.44
CA CYS A 438 47.35 19.91 30.00
C CYS A 438 46.40 20.52 28.96
N TYR A 439 46.59 20.29 27.66
CA TYR A 439 45.79 20.90 26.59
C TYR A 439 44.28 20.72 26.75
N PHE A 440 43.83 19.53 27.19
CA PHE A 440 42.41 19.25 27.40
C PHE A 440 41.76 20.17 28.46
N ARG A 441 42.56 20.70 29.41
CA ARG A 441 42.10 21.68 30.41
C ARG A 441 41.97 23.08 29.82
N MET A 442 42.74 23.38 28.77
CA MET A 442 42.72 24.66 28.04
C MET A 442 41.59 24.73 27.01
N GLU A 443 41.18 23.59 26.44
CA GLU A 443 40.12 23.49 25.42
C GLU A 443 38.71 23.63 26.03
N THR A 444 38.51 24.66 26.86
CA THR A 444 37.22 24.99 27.48
C THR A 444 36.87 26.45 27.21
N VAL A 445 35.57 26.73 27.07
CA VAL A 445 35.06 28.09 26.82
C VAL A 445 35.45 29.04 27.97
N HIS A 446 35.44 28.58 29.21
CA HIS A 446 35.88 29.37 30.36
C HIS A 446 37.34 29.82 30.23
N GLN A 447 38.25 28.92 29.82
CA GLN A 447 39.66 29.27 29.64
C GLN A 447 39.87 30.20 28.44
N TYR A 448 39.10 30.00 27.37
CA TYR A 448 39.06 30.94 26.25
C TYR A 448 38.71 32.36 26.73
N TYR A 449 37.70 32.52 27.58
CA TYR A 449 37.31 33.84 28.09
C TYR A 449 38.28 34.44 29.11
N LYS A 450 38.89 33.61 29.96
CA LYS A 450 40.01 34.09 30.80
C LYS A 450 41.14 34.63 29.94
N LEU A 451 41.51 33.93 28.87
CA LEU A 451 42.57 34.39 27.97
C LEU A 451 42.16 35.67 27.21
N LYS A 452 40.89 35.79 26.82
CA LYS A 452 40.34 37.02 26.22
C LYS A 452 40.37 38.21 27.18
N PHE A 453 40.15 37.97 28.46
CA PHE A 453 40.30 39.02 29.47
C PHE A 453 41.72 39.58 29.46
N PHE A 454 42.75 38.72 29.52
CA PHE A 454 44.14 39.20 29.50
C PHE A 454 44.51 39.88 28.17
N GLU A 455 43.98 39.43 27.03
CA GLU A 455 44.18 40.10 25.74
C GLU A 455 43.70 41.56 25.74
N TYR A 456 42.56 41.84 26.37
CA TYR A 456 41.94 43.18 26.32
C TYR A 456 42.27 44.08 27.50
N HIS A 457 42.63 43.51 28.66
CA HIS A 457 42.76 44.24 29.92
C HIS A 457 44.17 44.20 30.53
N SER A 458 45.08 43.36 30.03
CA SER A 458 46.46 43.23 30.52
C SER A 458 47.47 43.63 29.44
N SER A 459 48.67 44.05 29.88
CA SER A 459 49.82 44.31 29.00
C SER A 459 50.55 43.03 28.56
N SER A 460 50.38 41.94 29.31
CA SER A 460 50.99 40.64 29.02
C SER A 460 49.98 39.51 29.12
N ILE A 461 50.16 38.49 28.27
CA ILE A 461 49.37 37.26 28.27
C ILE A 461 50.05 36.28 29.23
N PRO A 462 49.30 35.70 30.20
CA PRO A 462 49.88 34.73 31.14
C PRO A 462 50.32 33.45 30.41
N SER A 463 51.30 32.75 30.95
CA SER A 463 51.68 31.42 30.48
C SER A 463 50.54 30.42 30.63
N VAL A 464 50.61 29.29 29.92
CA VAL A 464 49.61 28.21 30.00
C VAL A 464 49.43 27.72 31.44
N SER A 465 50.52 27.57 32.19
CA SER A 465 50.47 27.14 33.59
C SER A 465 49.76 28.17 34.49
N GLU A 466 50.01 29.46 34.29
CA GLU A 466 49.38 30.52 35.08
C GLU A 466 47.88 30.60 34.79
N LEU A 467 47.48 30.55 33.51
CA LEU A 467 46.07 30.64 33.12
C LEU A 467 45.22 29.52 33.76
N ILE A 468 45.74 28.29 33.77
CA ILE A 468 45.03 27.14 34.35
C ILE A 468 44.90 27.25 35.87
N LYS A 469 45.91 27.82 36.54
CA LYS A 469 45.95 27.92 38.01
C LYS A 469 44.96 28.93 38.56
N ILE A 470 44.59 29.96 37.80
CA ILE A 470 43.61 30.95 38.22
C ILE A 470 42.24 30.28 38.37
N SER A 471 41.75 30.13 39.60
CA SER A 471 40.40 29.61 39.88
C SER A 471 39.30 30.62 39.51
N ARG A 472 38.03 30.19 39.44
CA ARG A 472 36.89 31.11 39.20
C ARG A 472 36.74 32.13 40.33
N LYS A 473 36.87 31.69 41.58
CA LYS A 473 36.85 32.53 42.78
C LYS A 473 37.94 33.60 42.79
N GLU A 474 39.17 33.26 42.39
CA GLU A 474 40.27 34.23 42.27
C GLU A 474 40.11 35.16 41.06
N PHE A 475 39.48 34.68 40.00
CA PHE A 475 39.26 35.48 38.79
C PHE A 475 38.19 36.56 38.98
N LYS A 476 37.21 36.34 39.85
CA LYS A 476 36.10 37.26 40.14
C LYS A 476 36.53 38.69 40.52
N PRO A 477 37.42 38.92 41.51
CA PRO A 477 37.88 40.28 41.82
C PRO A 477 38.67 40.91 40.66
N ILE A 478 39.45 40.11 39.92
CA ILE A 478 40.23 40.55 38.75
C ILE A 478 39.29 41.04 37.63
N LEU A 479 38.20 40.31 37.38
CA LEU A 479 37.16 40.69 36.42
C LEU A 479 36.49 42.02 36.79
N ALA A 480 36.13 42.20 38.07
CA ALA A 480 35.47 43.41 38.54
C ALA A 480 36.38 44.65 38.41
N GLU A 481 37.67 44.49 38.71
CA GLU A 481 38.67 45.56 38.53
C GLU A 481 38.88 45.88 37.04
N GLY A 482 39.08 44.86 36.21
CA GLY A 482 39.25 45.02 34.77
C GLY A 482 38.04 45.67 34.10
N TYR A 483 36.82 45.30 34.53
CA TYR A 483 35.59 45.96 34.09
C TYR A 483 35.58 47.46 34.40
N ARG A 484 35.88 47.86 35.65
CA ARG A 484 35.94 49.29 36.04
C ARG A 484 37.01 50.04 35.25
N ALA A 485 38.19 49.44 35.09
CA ALA A 485 39.28 50.01 34.31
C ALA A 485 38.88 50.21 32.84
N PHE A 486 38.18 49.24 32.25
CA PHE A 486 37.69 49.30 30.87
C PHE A 486 36.67 50.41 30.66
N LEU A 487 35.69 50.54 31.56
CA LEU A 487 34.72 51.64 31.52
C LEU A 487 35.40 53.00 31.63
N LYS A 488 36.35 53.16 32.56
CA LYS A 488 37.11 54.40 32.73
C LYS A 488 37.94 54.74 31.48
N LYS A 489 38.65 53.76 30.93
CA LYS A 489 39.49 53.92 29.73
C LYS A 489 38.68 54.35 28.50
N ARG A 490 37.47 53.80 28.34
CA ARG A 490 36.59 54.10 27.20
C ARG A 490 35.55 55.19 27.49
N ARG A 491 35.55 55.77 28.69
CA ARG A 491 34.58 56.79 29.15
C ARG A 491 33.12 56.33 28.95
N LEU A 492 32.83 55.11 29.41
CA LEU A 492 31.52 54.48 29.29
C LEU A 492 30.76 54.54 30.62
N ALA A 493 29.47 54.81 30.54
CA ALA A 493 28.51 54.71 31.64
C ALA A 493 27.48 53.63 31.30
N ILE A 494 27.35 52.62 32.16
CA ILE A 494 26.33 51.57 32.01
C ILE A 494 25.04 52.03 32.70
N PRO A 495 23.94 52.18 31.96
CA PRO A 495 22.64 52.48 32.56
C PRO A 495 22.23 51.44 33.61
N LEU A 496 21.64 51.90 34.72
CA LEU A 496 21.25 51.02 35.83
C LEU A 496 20.20 49.98 35.39
N ASP A 497 19.27 50.38 34.52
CA ASP A 497 18.25 49.48 33.97
C ASP A 497 18.88 48.34 33.17
N LEU A 498 19.89 48.62 32.34
CA LEU A 498 20.63 47.60 31.61
C LEU A 498 21.38 46.65 32.55
N TYR A 499 22.01 47.20 33.59
CA TYR A 499 22.75 46.40 34.57
C TYR A 499 21.82 45.43 35.32
N GLU A 500 20.68 45.93 35.79
CA GLU A 500 19.65 45.09 36.45
C GLU A 500 19.05 44.05 35.50
N GLU A 501 18.81 44.41 34.24
CA GLU A 501 18.28 43.50 33.23
C GLU A 501 19.23 42.32 32.99
N ILE A 502 20.53 42.60 32.84
CA ILE A 502 21.57 41.56 32.66
C ILE A 502 21.74 40.71 33.93
N ALA A 503 21.65 41.33 35.12
CA ALA A 503 21.75 40.62 36.39
C ALA A 503 20.58 39.63 36.59
N ARG A 504 19.37 40.01 36.19
CA ARG A 504 18.17 39.16 36.29
C ARG A 504 18.12 38.05 35.22
N TYR A 505 18.74 38.28 34.06
CA TYR A 505 18.77 37.29 32.99
C TYR A 505 19.55 36.04 33.41
N ARG A 506 18.89 34.88 33.34
CA ARG A 506 19.49 33.56 33.55
C ARG A 506 19.57 32.80 32.24
N SER A 507 20.73 32.22 31.98
CA SER A 507 20.94 31.34 30.84
C SER A 507 20.01 30.13 30.85
N VAL A 508 19.46 29.81 29.67
CA VAL A 508 18.65 28.61 29.46
C VAL A 508 19.49 27.34 29.50
N THR A 509 20.76 27.42 29.07
CA THR A 509 21.70 26.29 29.11
C THR A 509 22.39 26.12 30.45
N SER A 510 22.09 26.99 31.43
CA SER A 510 22.69 26.99 32.77
C SER A 510 24.22 26.96 32.70
N TRP A 511 24.82 27.71 31.77
CA TRP A 511 26.29 27.83 31.71
C TRP A 511 26.85 28.69 32.84
N GLU A 512 26.02 29.50 33.47
CA GLU A 512 26.36 30.38 34.59
C GLU A 512 26.65 29.55 35.86
N ASP A 513 27.81 29.78 36.47
CA ASP A 513 28.20 29.24 37.78
C ASP A 513 27.96 30.27 38.91
N ASP A 514 28.07 29.84 40.18
CA ASP A 514 27.88 30.70 41.36
C ASP A 514 28.86 31.89 41.42
N ASP A 515 29.97 31.80 40.68
CA ASP A 515 31.00 32.83 40.59
C ASP A 515 30.79 33.81 39.42
N THR A 516 29.84 33.54 38.50
CA THR A 516 29.57 34.37 37.32
C THR A 516 28.97 35.70 37.74
N THR A 517 29.60 36.81 37.33
CA THR A 517 29.15 38.16 37.69
C THR A 517 28.46 38.89 36.54
N THR A 518 27.68 39.93 36.86
CA THR A 518 27.04 40.80 35.86
C THR A 518 28.09 41.50 35.00
N GLU A 519 29.23 41.89 35.58
CA GLU A 519 30.36 42.48 34.87
C GLU A 519 30.93 41.52 33.82
N GLU A 520 31.08 40.24 34.17
CA GLU A 520 31.51 39.21 33.22
C GLU A 520 30.53 39.09 32.05
N LYS A 521 29.22 39.02 32.33
CA LYS A 521 28.17 38.97 31.29
C LYS A 521 28.24 40.17 30.32
N ILE A 522 28.52 41.36 30.83
CA ILE A 522 28.67 42.58 30.01
C ILE A 522 29.97 42.52 29.19
N LEU A 523 31.09 42.16 29.83
CA LEU A 523 32.39 42.04 29.16
C LEU A 523 32.36 41.03 28.02
N LEU A 524 31.69 39.88 28.19
CA LEU A 524 31.54 38.88 27.13
C LEU A 524 30.90 39.45 25.86
N ARG A 525 29.88 40.30 26.01
CA ARG A 525 29.21 41.00 24.90
C ARG A 525 30.14 42.03 24.25
N PHE A 526 30.88 42.80 25.06
CA PHE A 526 31.88 43.73 24.53
C PHE A 526 32.97 43.02 23.74
N TRP A 527 33.55 41.94 24.28
CA TRP A 527 34.56 41.16 23.59
C TRP A 527 34.00 40.53 22.32
N PHE A 528 32.74 40.08 22.32
CA PHE A 528 32.09 39.59 21.11
C PHE A 528 32.05 40.64 20.00
N LEU A 529 31.59 41.85 20.31
CA LEU A 529 31.53 42.95 19.36
C LEU A 529 32.93 43.39 18.89
N MET A 530 33.89 43.49 19.82
CA MET A 530 35.27 43.87 19.52
C MET A 530 36.00 42.85 18.64
N ASP A 531 35.76 41.56 18.86
CA ASP A 531 36.32 40.49 18.02
C ASP A 531 35.83 40.60 16.56
N HIS A 532 34.71 41.30 16.32
CA HIS A 532 34.14 41.58 14.99
C HIS A 532 34.42 43.02 14.52
N GLY A 533 35.38 43.72 15.13
CA GLY A 533 35.82 45.04 14.71
C GLY A 533 34.92 46.21 15.14
N VAL A 534 33.90 45.97 15.97
CA VAL A 534 33.02 47.04 16.47
C VAL A 534 33.68 47.77 17.64
N SER A 535 33.76 49.09 17.54
CA SER A 535 34.23 49.93 18.64
C SER A 535 33.13 50.14 19.70
N ILE A 536 33.46 49.85 20.95
CA ILE A 536 32.54 50.05 22.07
C ILE A 536 32.50 51.54 22.44
N THR A 537 31.36 52.18 22.21
CA THR A 537 31.09 53.60 22.48
C THR A 537 29.81 53.79 23.28
N GLN A 538 29.64 54.93 23.93
CA GLN A 538 28.41 55.24 24.68
C GLN A 538 27.17 55.21 23.79
N GLY A 539 27.28 55.66 22.54
CA GLY A 539 26.18 55.62 21.57
C GLY A 539 25.69 54.20 21.29
N LEU A 540 26.58 53.21 21.27
CA LEU A 540 26.21 51.80 21.11
C LEU A 540 25.44 51.26 22.32
N ILE A 541 25.87 51.63 23.53
CA ILE A 541 25.18 51.27 24.77
C ILE A 541 23.77 51.87 24.79
N ASN A 542 23.65 53.16 24.46
CA ASN A 542 22.38 53.88 24.45
C ASN A 542 21.38 53.33 23.41
N LYS A 543 21.88 52.75 22.31
CA LYS A 543 21.04 52.03 21.32
C LYS A 543 20.49 50.70 21.84
N GLY A 544 20.90 50.24 23.01
CA GLY A 544 20.40 49.01 23.63
C GLY A 544 21.02 47.72 23.09
N VAL A 545 22.13 47.78 22.35
CA VAL A 545 22.77 46.61 21.71
C VAL A 545 23.20 45.54 22.73
N LEU A 546 23.42 45.92 23.99
CA LEU A 546 23.88 45.01 25.04
C LEU A 546 22.74 44.33 25.81
N ARG A 547 21.47 44.69 25.56
CA ARG A 547 20.35 44.10 26.28
C ARG A 547 20.33 42.58 26.08
N PRO A 548 19.93 41.80 27.09
CA PRO A 548 19.70 40.37 26.91
C PRO A 548 18.74 40.10 25.75
N THR A 549 18.93 38.99 25.02
CA THR A 549 18.13 38.60 23.83
C THR A 549 18.25 39.50 22.60
N MET A 550 19.08 40.56 22.65
CA MET A 550 19.41 41.31 21.43
C MET A 550 20.17 40.41 20.45
N ASP A 551 19.72 40.42 19.19
CA ASP A 551 20.42 39.78 18.08
C ASP A 551 21.73 40.52 17.76
N LEU A 552 22.81 40.09 18.43
CA LEU A 552 24.15 40.62 18.18
C LEU A 552 24.67 40.25 16.79
N LEU A 553 24.25 39.11 16.21
CA LEU A 553 24.70 38.70 14.87
C LEU A 553 24.02 39.55 13.79
N GLY A 554 22.70 39.68 13.84
CA GLY A 554 21.93 40.53 12.93
C GLY A 554 22.31 42.00 13.06
N TYR A 555 22.68 42.47 14.27
CA TYR A 555 23.29 43.78 14.43
C TYR A 555 24.60 43.90 13.63
N LEU A 556 25.52 42.95 13.74
CA LEU A 556 26.77 42.96 12.97
C LEU A 556 26.51 42.96 11.46
N ASP A 557 25.61 42.09 10.99
CA ASP A 557 25.22 42.02 9.57
C ASP A 557 24.66 43.36 9.07
N SER A 558 23.84 44.06 9.88
CA SER A 558 23.26 45.36 9.54
C SER A 558 24.29 46.50 9.40
N GLN A 559 25.45 46.37 10.05
CA GLN A 559 26.51 47.38 9.98
C GLN A 559 27.35 47.27 8.70
N GLY A 560 27.00 46.38 7.77
CA GLY A 560 27.84 46.10 6.59
C GLY A 560 29.19 45.49 6.98
N VAL A 561 29.36 45.15 8.26
CA VAL A 561 30.38 44.22 8.74
C VAL A 561 29.89 42.88 8.24
N ASN A 562 30.20 42.59 6.98
CA ASN A 562 30.07 41.27 6.43
C ASN A 562 30.62 40.32 7.50
N ALA A 563 29.81 39.38 7.99
CA ALA A 563 30.31 38.18 8.65
C ALA A 563 31.16 37.30 7.67
N LYS A 564 31.79 37.91 6.65
CA LYS A 564 32.94 37.40 5.94
C LYS A 564 34.19 37.86 6.69
N ALA A 565 34.78 36.93 7.42
CA ALA A 565 36.23 36.80 7.47
C ALA A 565 37.08 37.92 8.09
N GLY A 566 36.71 38.34 9.30
CA GLY A 566 37.62 39.05 10.21
C GLY A 566 38.42 38.16 11.17
N LEU A 567 37.93 36.95 11.48
CA LEU A 567 38.68 35.87 12.14
C LEU A 567 38.51 34.52 11.41
N ILE A 568 37.93 34.58 10.21
CA ILE A 568 37.90 33.46 9.28
C ILE A 568 39.12 33.55 8.35
N GLY A 569 40.27 33.03 8.82
CA GLY A 569 41.22 32.36 7.93
C GLY A 569 40.70 30.97 7.54
N PHE A 570 39.43 30.86 7.16
CA PHE A 570 38.78 29.60 6.78
C PHE A 570 38.69 29.65 5.26
N ALA A 571 39.83 29.34 4.63
CA ALA A 571 39.77 28.61 3.40
C ALA A 571 39.14 27.25 3.74
N CYS A 572 37.91 27.04 3.28
CA CYS A 572 37.53 25.69 2.87
C CYS A 572 38.52 25.34 1.74
N PRO A 573 39.32 24.26 1.82
CA PRO A 573 40.01 23.81 0.63
C PRO A 573 38.91 23.43 -0.37
N SER A 574 38.90 24.14 -1.49
CA SER A 574 38.26 23.67 -2.71
C SER A 574 38.79 22.26 -2.96
N MET A 575 37.96 21.26 -2.73
CA MET A 575 38.13 19.98 -3.40
C MET A 575 37.62 20.14 -4.82
N ALA A 576 38.46 19.71 -5.76
CA ALA A 576 38.09 19.33 -7.10
C ALA A 576 36.95 18.29 -7.12
#